data_AF-A0A7X7G6Y5-F1
#
_entry.id   AF-A0A7X7G6Y5-F1
#
_cell.length_a   1.000
_cell.length_b   1.000
_cell.length_c   1.000
_cell.angle_alpha   90.00
_cell.angle_beta   90.00
_cell.angle_gamma   90.00
#
_symmetry.space_group_name_H-M   'P 1'
#
loop_
_entity.id
_entity.type
_entity.pdbx_description
1 polymer ?
#
loop_
_entity_poly.entity_id
_entity_poly.type
_entity_poly.pdbx_seq_one_letter_code
_entity_poly.pdbx_strand_id
1 'polypeptide(L)'
;MSVLDALEAALPWTPVPVPDDIPTGDMPGDRVTIREEHVRRAQALVPMLVGELVPVVRASEASRAVVAVCGGSGVGKSEVASVVSYLLGTVGVGCYTLSGDNYPRRIPSQNDAERLRIFREAGVRGLLAEDAYDAERAVVLRRLQAAEVDADPAAAVEHPWLAAYQRAGREGLRGYLGSPAEIDFEHLSDIVARFKAGAPALHLRRMGRGPADLWYELVDLTGVDVLVVEWTHGNSEHLVGVDVPVLLHSTPEATLEHRRARARDRAPDSPFTTMVLEVEQELLERRAAAARIIMTPDGERLSHERYAELLAGGGRG
;
A
#
# COMPACT_ATOMS: atom_id res chain seq x y z
N MET A 1 -23.73 14.71 20.06
CA MET A 1 -22.40 15.35 19.93
C MET A 1 -22.06 15.31 18.46
N SER A 2 -21.63 16.42 17.86
CA SER A 2 -21.20 16.38 16.45
C SER A 2 -19.83 15.67 16.35
N VAL A 3 -19.49 15.16 15.16
CA VAL A 3 -18.14 14.60 14.92
C VAL A 3 -17.04 15.64 15.17
N LEU A 4 -17.32 16.92 14.86
CA LEU A 4 -16.36 17.99 15.11
C LEU A 4 -16.12 18.17 16.62
N ASP A 5 -17.19 18.20 17.42
CA ASP A 5 -17.06 18.28 18.89
C ASP A 5 -16.30 17.07 19.45
N ALA A 6 -16.56 15.87 18.91
CA ALA A 6 -15.88 14.64 19.31
C ALA A 6 -14.36 14.70 19.02
N LEU A 7 -13.98 15.17 17.81
CA LEU A 7 -12.58 15.35 17.44
C LEU A 7 -11.88 16.42 18.29
N GLU A 8 -12.53 17.57 18.52
CA GLU A 8 -11.96 18.64 19.32
C GLU A 8 -11.79 18.24 20.80
N ALA A 9 -12.74 17.49 21.35
CA ALA A 9 -12.68 16.98 22.72
C ALA A 9 -11.68 15.81 22.90
N ALA A 10 -11.26 15.16 21.81
CA ALA A 10 -10.29 14.08 21.85
C ALA A 10 -8.86 14.56 22.16
N LEU A 11 -8.60 15.87 22.13
CA LEU A 11 -7.30 16.47 22.47
C LEU A 11 -7.33 17.16 23.85
N PRO A 12 -6.30 16.97 24.70
CA PRO A 12 -5.12 16.12 24.47
C PRO A 12 -5.46 14.62 24.52
N TRP A 13 -4.91 13.87 23.56
CA TRP A 13 -5.16 12.44 23.44
C TRP A 13 -4.62 11.67 24.65
N THR A 14 -5.47 10.83 25.23
CA THR A 14 -5.09 9.89 26.28
C THR A 14 -5.15 8.47 25.70
N PRO A 15 -4.06 7.70 25.75
CA PRO A 15 -4.04 6.30 25.32
C PRO A 15 -5.21 5.48 25.88
N VAL A 16 -5.93 4.81 24.98
CA VAL A 16 -7.04 3.90 25.32
C VAL A 16 -6.59 2.46 25.11
N PRO A 17 -6.92 1.53 26.04
CA PRO A 17 -6.69 0.10 25.83
C PRO A 17 -7.40 -0.41 24.56
N VAL A 18 -6.69 -1.22 23.78
CA VAL A 18 -7.21 -1.85 22.57
C VAL A 18 -7.39 -3.34 22.86
N PRO A 19 -8.61 -3.90 22.74
CA PRO A 19 -8.83 -5.32 22.94
C PRO A 19 -8.24 -6.14 21.78
N ASP A 20 -8.08 -7.45 22.00
CA ASP A 20 -7.52 -8.36 20.99
C ASP A 20 -8.43 -8.55 19.77
N ASP A 21 -9.75 -8.36 19.94
CA ASP A 21 -10.77 -8.52 18.91
C ASP A 21 -11.42 -7.17 18.60
N ILE A 22 -10.85 -6.47 17.61
CA ILE A 22 -11.43 -5.25 17.04
C ILE A 22 -11.80 -5.49 15.57
N PRO A 23 -12.77 -4.74 15.01
CA PRO A 23 -13.03 -4.76 13.58
C PRO A 23 -11.78 -4.44 12.76
N THR A 24 -11.60 -5.15 11.65
CA THR A 24 -10.46 -4.98 10.72
C THR A 24 -10.97 -4.63 9.32
N GLY A 25 -10.05 -4.42 8.36
CA GLY A 25 -10.37 -4.04 6.99
C GLY A 25 -11.26 -5.05 6.24
N ASP A 26 -11.86 -4.60 5.14
CA ASP A 26 -12.87 -5.33 4.38
C ASP A 26 -12.33 -6.27 3.28
N MET A 27 -11.05 -6.65 3.36
CA MET A 27 -10.42 -7.57 2.41
C MET A 27 -10.83 -9.04 2.68
N PRO A 28 -11.47 -9.75 1.73
CA PRO A 28 -11.92 -11.11 1.96
C PRO A 28 -10.79 -12.11 2.29
N GLY A 29 -10.95 -12.80 3.41
CA GLY A 29 -10.05 -13.89 3.83
C GLY A 29 -8.72 -13.41 4.43
N ASP A 30 -8.53 -12.11 4.61
CA ASP A 30 -7.38 -11.57 5.31
C ASP A 30 -7.43 -11.88 6.81
N ARG A 31 -6.23 -12.04 7.39
CA ARG A 31 -6.04 -12.27 8.82
C ARG A 31 -5.09 -11.21 9.34
N VAL A 32 -5.66 -10.19 9.97
CA VAL A 32 -4.91 -9.08 10.55
C VAL A 32 -4.49 -9.48 11.96
N THR A 33 -3.17 -9.53 12.22
CA THR A 33 -2.64 -9.84 13.56
C THR A 33 -2.15 -8.56 14.20
N ILE A 34 -2.96 -7.98 15.07
CA ILE A 34 -2.60 -6.77 15.81
C ILE A 34 -1.62 -7.15 16.94
N ARG A 35 -0.56 -6.35 17.08
CA ARG A 35 0.50 -6.52 18.08
C ARG A 35 0.69 -5.21 18.81
N GLU A 36 1.38 -5.25 19.95
CA GLU A 36 1.64 -4.07 20.78
C GLU A 36 2.31 -2.94 19.99
N GLU A 37 3.24 -3.27 19.08
CA GLU A 37 3.89 -2.29 18.19
C GLU A 37 2.88 -1.54 17.30
N HIS A 38 1.88 -2.22 16.76
CA HIS A 38 0.81 -1.61 15.96
C HIS A 38 -0.07 -0.70 16.83
N VAL A 39 -0.40 -1.14 18.06
CA VAL A 39 -1.18 -0.34 19.01
C VAL A 39 -0.45 0.93 19.42
N ARG A 40 0.84 0.83 19.80
CA ARG A 40 1.67 1.99 20.15
C ARG A 40 1.75 2.99 19.00
N ARG A 41 2.00 2.50 17.78
CA ARG A 41 2.10 3.34 16.58
C ARG A 41 0.77 4.04 16.27
N ALA A 42 -0.36 3.33 16.37
CA ALA A 42 -1.68 3.91 16.19
C ALA A 42 -2.02 4.96 17.27
N GLN A 43 -1.72 4.69 18.54
CA GLN A 43 -1.93 5.67 19.62
C GLN A 43 -1.11 6.95 19.43
N ALA A 44 0.10 6.86 18.88
CA ALA A 44 0.90 8.02 18.51
C ALA A 44 0.33 8.76 17.29
N LEU A 45 -0.27 8.03 16.34
CA LEU A 45 -0.86 8.60 15.13
C LEU A 45 -2.16 9.37 15.40
N VAL A 46 -3.03 8.88 16.28
CA VAL A 46 -4.34 9.49 16.54
C VAL A 46 -4.29 10.99 16.82
N PRO A 47 -3.48 11.54 17.75
CA PRO A 47 -3.46 12.98 17.99
C PRO A 47 -3.01 13.79 16.76
N MET A 48 -2.07 13.27 15.97
CA MET A 48 -1.64 13.91 14.72
C MET A 48 -2.78 13.91 13.70
N LEU A 49 -3.47 12.77 13.57
CA LEU A 49 -4.57 12.59 12.64
C LEU A 49 -5.77 13.46 13.01
N VAL A 50 -6.14 13.52 14.29
CA VAL A 50 -7.21 14.40 14.79
C VAL A 50 -6.92 15.86 14.44
N GLY A 51 -5.68 16.31 14.61
CA GLY A 51 -5.26 17.66 14.24
C GLY A 51 -5.46 17.99 12.76
N GLU A 52 -5.27 17.01 11.86
CA GLU A 52 -5.51 17.17 10.42
C GLU A 52 -7.00 16.99 10.05
N LEU A 53 -7.74 16.16 10.80
CA LEU A 53 -9.16 15.88 10.56
C LEU A 53 -10.08 17.04 10.95
N VAL A 54 -9.80 17.74 12.06
CA VAL A 54 -10.62 18.88 12.52
C VAL A 54 -10.90 19.92 11.41
N PRO A 55 -9.89 20.48 10.70
CA PRO A 55 -10.15 21.43 9.63
C PRO A 55 -10.88 20.82 8.42
N VAL A 56 -10.62 19.54 8.11
CA VAL A 56 -11.27 18.82 6.99
C VAL A 56 -12.75 18.63 7.27
N VAL A 57 -13.09 18.09 8.43
CA VAL A 57 -14.48 17.84 8.84
C VAL A 57 -15.25 19.14 8.97
N ARG A 58 -14.64 20.21 9.51
CA ARG A 58 -15.27 21.53 9.60
C ARG A 58 -15.62 22.13 8.24
N ALA A 59 -14.83 21.87 7.21
CA ALA A 59 -15.07 22.35 5.85
C ALA A 59 -15.99 21.44 5.03
N SER A 60 -16.32 20.25 5.54
CA SER A 60 -17.11 19.24 4.84
C SER A 60 -18.61 19.46 5.05
N GLU A 61 -19.37 19.60 3.97
CA GLU A 61 -20.84 19.75 4.05
C GLU A 61 -21.52 18.52 4.69
N ALA A 62 -20.95 17.33 4.48
CA ALA A 62 -21.43 16.08 5.06
C ALA A 62 -20.71 15.71 6.37
N SER A 63 -19.83 16.57 6.90
CA SER A 63 -18.98 16.29 8.06
C SER A 63 -18.14 15.01 7.92
N ARG A 64 -17.78 14.64 6.68
CA ARG A 64 -17.03 13.43 6.34
C ARG A 64 -15.62 13.74 5.86
N ALA A 65 -14.69 12.83 6.16
CA ALA A 65 -13.28 12.91 5.78
C ALA A 65 -12.73 11.55 5.31
N VAL A 66 -11.70 11.57 4.45
CA VAL A 66 -11.05 10.36 3.96
C VAL A 66 -9.56 10.36 4.35
N VAL A 67 -9.14 9.30 5.01
CA VAL A 67 -7.76 9.06 5.42
C VAL A 67 -7.21 7.91 4.61
N ALA A 68 -6.00 8.03 4.08
CA ALA A 68 -5.32 6.90 3.46
C ALA A 68 -4.12 6.48 4.32
N VAL A 69 -4.04 5.20 4.69
CA VAL A 69 -2.88 4.64 5.41
C VAL A 69 -2.07 3.79 4.44
N CYS A 70 -0.91 4.29 4.07
CA CYS A 70 -0.05 3.70 3.05
C CYS A 70 1.37 3.40 3.53
N GLY A 71 2.12 2.66 2.72
CA GLY A 71 3.47 2.20 3.04
C GLY A 71 3.78 0.83 2.44
N GLY A 72 5.03 0.38 2.61
CA GLY A 72 5.53 -0.87 2.04
C GLY A 72 4.76 -2.11 2.49
N SER A 73 4.92 -3.21 1.75
CA SER A 73 4.37 -4.51 2.16
C SER A 73 4.95 -4.92 3.52
N GLY A 74 4.09 -5.25 4.49
CA GLY A 74 4.50 -5.69 5.83
C GLY A 74 4.71 -4.59 6.88
N VAL A 75 4.57 -3.31 6.54
CA VAL A 75 4.80 -2.18 7.49
C VAL A 75 3.70 -2.01 8.56
N GLY A 76 2.66 -2.85 8.54
CA GLY A 76 1.56 -2.80 9.49
C GLY A 76 0.39 -1.88 9.08
N LYS A 77 0.15 -1.66 7.77
CA LYS A 77 -0.92 -0.75 7.29
C LYS A 77 -2.30 -1.16 7.79
N SER A 78 -2.69 -2.41 7.53
CA SER A 78 -4.01 -2.93 7.84
C SER A 78 -4.23 -2.99 9.36
N GLU A 79 -3.19 -3.34 10.12
CA GLU A 79 -3.19 -3.33 11.58
C GLU A 79 -3.35 -1.91 12.14
N VAL A 80 -2.50 -0.96 11.72
CA VAL A 80 -2.56 0.42 12.20
C VAL A 80 -3.87 1.09 11.79
N ALA A 81 -4.36 0.89 10.57
CA ALA A 81 -5.65 1.42 10.11
C ALA A 81 -6.84 0.88 10.91
N SER A 82 -6.82 -0.41 11.25
CA SER A 82 -7.85 -1.04 12.09
C SER A 82 -7.84 -0.46 13.51
N VAL A 83 -6.66 -0.33 14.12
CA VAL A 83 -6.53 0.26 15.46
C VAL A 83 -6.90 1.74 15.48
N VAL A 84 -6.48 2.53 14.49
CA VAL A 84 -6.88 3.96 14.37
C VAL A 84 -8.40 4.09 14.27
N SER A 85 -9.05 3.27 13.43
CA SER A 85 -10.50 3.28 13.27
C SER A 85 -11.21 2.95 14.58
N TYR A 86 -10.73 1.94 15.30
CA TYR A 86 -11.24 1.60 16.63
C TYR A 86 -11.06 2.76 17.62
N LEU A 87 -9.86 3.34 17.70
CA LEU A 87 -9.55 4.42 18.64
C LEU A 87 -10.39 5.68 18.39
N LEU A 88 -10.60 6.06 17.13
CA LEU A 88 -11.53 7.15 16.77
C LEU A 88 -12.97 6.83 17.17
N GLY A 89 -13.39 5.56 17.02
CA GLY A 89 -14.69 5.08 17.51
C GLY A 89 -14.89 5.27 19.01
N THR A 90 -13.82 5.11 19.83
CA THR A 90 -13.90 5.28 21.29
C THR A 90 -14.21 6.71 21.74
N VAL A 91 -13.96 7.71 20.88
CA VAL A 91 -14.28 9.12 21.12
C VAL A 91 -15.55 9.56 20.37
N GLY A 92 -16.28 8.64 19.74
CA GLY A 92 -17.54 8.92 19.06
C GLY A 92 -17.41 9.35 17.60
N VAL A 93 -16.28 9.05 16.95
CA VAL A 93 -16.07 9.26 15.51
C VAL A 93 -16.23 7.93 14.78
N GLY A 94 -17.29 7.79 14.00
CA GLY A 94 -17.55 6.55 13.26
C GLY A 94 -16.59 6.36 12.10
N CYS A 95 -16.04 5.15 11.98
CA CYS A 95 -15.03 4.83 10.98
C CYS A 95 -15.40 3.58 10.17
N TYR A 96 -14.98 3.56 8.90
CA TYR A 96 -14.99 2.35 8.07
C TYR A 96 -13.61 2.12 7.46
N THR A 97 -13.05 0.92 7.64
CA THR A 97 -11.75 0.53 7.08
C THR A 97 -11.93 -0.18 5.74
N LEU A 98 -11.63 0.53 4.65
CA LEU A 98 -11.68 0.03 3.28
C LEU A 98 -10.30 -0.44 2.83
N SER A 99 -10.21 -1.67 2.34
CA SER A 99 -9.00 -2.19 1.72
C SER A 99 -8.92 -1.78 0.26
N GLY A 100 -7.82 -1.13 -0.12
CA GLY A 100 -7.53 -0.84 -1.52
C GLY A 100 -7.23 -2.10 -2.34
N ASP A 101 -6.90 -3.23 -1.70
CA ASP A 101 -6.58 -4.49 -2.38
C ASP A 101 -7.80 -5.16 -3.03
N ASN A 102 -9.01 -4.62 -2.80
CA ASN A 102 -10.22 -4.97 -3.54
C ASN A 102 -10.28 -4.35 -4.96
N TYR A 103 -9.44 -3.35 -5.27
CA TYR A 103 -9.55 -2.51 -6.48
C TYR A 103 -8.49 -2.68 -7.59
N PRO A 104 -7.58 -3.68 -7.58
CA PRO A 104 -6.86 -4.07 -8.79
C PRO A 104 -7.80 -4.47 -9.94
N ARG A 105 -7.34 -4.29 -11.19
CA ARG A 105 -8.08 -4.72 -12.39
C ARG A 105 -8.18 -6.24 -12.54
N ARG A 106 -7.32 -6.98 -11.83
CA ARG A 106 -7.16 -8.43 -11.92
C ARG A 106 -7.11 -9.03 -10.52
N ILE A 107 -7.57 -10.28 -10.37
CA ILE A 107 -7.34 -11.05 -9.14
C ILE A 107 -5.83 -11.27 -8.93
N PRO A 108 -5.36 -11.55 -7.70
CA PRO A 108 -3.93 -11.60 -7.38
C PRO A 108 -3.09 -12.46 -8.34
N SER A 109 -3.50 -13.70 -8.62
CA SER A 109 -2.75 -14.61 -9.49
C SER A 109 -2.64 -14.13 -10.94
N GLN A 110 -3.68 -13.48 -11.45
CA GLN A 110 -3.68 -12.89 -12.79
C GLN A 110 -2.85 -11.62 -12.84
N ASN A 111 -2.83 -10.84 -11.77
CA ASN A 111 -2.00 -9.65 -11.68
C ASN A 111 -0.51 -10.01 -11.61
N ASP A 112 -0.14 -11.02 -10.82
CA ASP A 112 1.23 -11.53 -10.74
C ASP A 112 1.70 -12.07 -12.11
N ALA A 113 0.83 -12.80 -12.82
CA ALA A 113 1.13 -13.26 -14.17
C ALA A 113 1.33 -12.10 -15.17
N GLU A 114 0.55 -11.02 -15.06
CA GLU A 114 0.70 -9.84 -15.92
C GLU A 114 1.99 -9.08 -15.61
N ARG A 115 2.34 -8.90 -14.33
CA ARG A 115 3.62 -8.31 -13.91
C ARG A 115 4.78 -9.10 -14.51
N LEU A 116 4.74 -10.43 -14.41
CA LEU A 116 5.79 -11.30 -14.98
C LEU A 116 5.86 -11.19 -16.51
N ARG A 117 4.70 -11.17 -17.19
CA ARG A 117 4.63 -10.99 -18.64
C ARG A 117 5.29 -9.67 -19.06
N ILE A 118 4.95 -8.56 -18.40
CA ILE A 118 5.50 -7.22 -18.67
C ILE A 118 7.02 -7.21 -18.46
N PHE A 119 7.50 -7.74 -17.33
CA PHE A 119 8.94 -7.84 -17.05
C PHE A 119 9.68 -8.58 -18.16
N ARG A 120 9.21 -9.77 -18.53
CA ARG A 120 9.88 -10.61 -19.54
C ARG A 120 9.82 -10.00 -20.93
N GLU A 121 8.67 -9.44 -21.32
CA GLU A 121 8.51 -8.78 -22.62
C GLU A 121 9.39 -7.54 -22.74
N ALA A 122 9.37 -6.66 -21.73
CA ALA A 122 10.22 -5.48 -21.70
C ALA A 122 11.71 -5.86 -21.68
N GLY A 123 12.07 -6.91 -20.95
CA GLY A 123 13.44 -7.43 -20.92
C GLY A 123 13.92 -7.91 -22.30
N VAL A 124 13.13 -8.71 -23.02
CA VAL A 124 13.48 -9.16 -24.37
C VAL A 124 13.62 -7.98 -25.34
N ARG A 125 12.70 -6.99 -25.25
CA ARG A 125 12.79 -5.76 -26.06
C ARG A 125 14.05 -4.95 -25.73
N GLY A 126 14.46 -4.91 -24.46
CA GLY A 126 15.72 -4.28 -24.04
C GLY A 126 16.94 -4.94 -24.67
N LEU A 127 16.98 -6.27 -24.71
CA LEU A 127 18.07 -6.98 -25.39
C LEU A 127 18.14 -6.65 -26.88
N LEU A 128 17.00 -6.56 -27.56
CA LEU A 128 16.93 -6.18 -28.97
C LEU A 128 17.42 -4.74 -29.20
N ALA A 129 17.04 -3.81 -28.32
CA ALA A 129 17.43 -2.41 -28.43
C ALA A 129 18.95 -2.17 -28.24
N GLU A 130 19.63 -3.08 -27.55
CA GLU A 130 21.08 -3.03 -27.29
C GLU A 130 21.88 -3.99 -28.18
N ASP A 131 21.28 -4.52 -29.26
CA ASP A 131 21.88 -5.51 -30.15
C ASP A 131 22.49 -6.72 -29.39
N ALA A 132 21.90 -7.04 -28.24
CA ALA A 132 22.35 -8.08 -27.31
C ALA A 132 21.53 -9.38 -27.43
N TYR A 133 20.59 -9.46 -28.36
CA TYR A 133 19.75 -10.62 -28.59
C TYR A 133 20.26 -11.48 -29.77
N ASP A 134 20.46 -12.77 -29.53
CA ASP A 134 20.77 -13.76 -30.56
C ASP A 134 20.13 -15.13 -30.24
N ALA A 135 20.25 -16.09 -31.16
CA ALA A 135 19.63 -17.41 -31.03
C ALA A 135 20.20 -18.24 -29.85
N GLU A 136 21.48 -18.09 -29.53
CA GLU A 136 22.13 -18.82 -28.43
C GLU A 136 21.67 -18.26 -27.08
N ARG A 137 21.68 -16.93 -26.93
CA ARG A 137 21.18 -16.22 -25.75
C ARG A 137 19.69 -16.46 -25.54
N ALA A 138 18.89 -16.58 -26.62
CA ALA A 138 17.48 -16.94 -26.51
C ALA A 138 17.27 -18.34 -25.90
N VAL A 139 18.15 -19.30 -26.18
CA VAL A 139 18.11 -20.63 -25.54
C VAL A 139 18.45 -20.53 -24.04
N VAL A 140 19.48 -19.77 -23.68
CA VAL A 140 19.87 -19.55 -22.28
C VAL A 140 18.75 -18.83 -21.51
N LEU A 141 18.22 -17.74 -22.07
CA LEU A 141 17.15 -16.96 -21.46
C LEU A 141 15.91 -17.82 -21.18
N ARG A 142 15.50 -18.67 -22.12
CA ARG A 142 14.36 -19.59 -21.90
C ARG A 142 14.59 -20.54 -20.72
N ARG A 143 15.84 -21.01 -20.51
CA ARG A 143 16.17 -21.86 -19.36
C ARG A 143 16.10 -21.07 -18.05
N LEU A 144 16.63 -19.85 -18.02
CA LEU A 144 16.55 -18.97 -16.85
C LEU A 144 15.09 -18.63 -16.50
N GLN A 145 14.26 -18.33 -17.51
CA GLN A 145 12.83 -18.07 -17.35
C GLN A 145 12.07 -19.29 -16.83
N ALA A 146 12.36 -20.48 -17.36
CA ALA A 146 11.75 -21.73 -16.91
C ALA A 146 12.14 -22.11 -15.47
N ALA A 147 13.33 -21.69 -15.03
CA ALA A 147 13.83 -21.86 -13.67
C ALA A 147 13.45 -20.69 -12.74
N GLU A 148 12.76 -19.65 -13.24
CA GLU A 148 12.35 -18.44 -12.49
C GLU A 148 13.51 -17.66 -11.85
N VAL A 149 14.70 -17.74 -12.45
CA VAL A 149 15.92 -17.03 -12.02
C VAL A 149 16.31 -15.90 -12.98
N ASP A 150 15.48 -15.59 -13.98
CA ASP A 150 15.76 -14.54 -14.98
C ASP A 150 15.82 -13.13 -14.40
N ALA A 151 15.22 -12.91 -13.23
CA ALA A 151 15.30 -11.67 -12.47
C ALA A 151 16.44 -11.64 -11.42
N ASP A 152 17.18 -12.74 -11.25
CA ASP A 152 18.25 -12.82 -10.24
C ASP A 152 19.50 -12.05 -10.67
N PRO A 153 19.97 -11.05 -9.91
CA PRO A 153 21.22 -10.34 -10.20
C PRO A 153 22.43 -11.28 -10.34
N ALA A 154 22.46 -12.43 -9.64
CA ALA A 154 23.53 -13.41 -9.76
C ALA A 154 23.61 -14.03 -11.17
N ALA A 155 22.47 -14.22 -11.83
CA ALA A 155 22.43 -14.71 -13.21
C ALA A 155 23.06 -13.73 -14.20
N ALA A 156 23.06 -12.42 -13.90
CA ALA A 156 23.74 -11.42 -14.71
C ALA A 156 25.26 -11.42 -14.55
N VAL A 157 25.79 -12.00 -13.46
CA VAL A 157 27.24 -12.22 -13.29
C VAL A 157 27.72 -13.32 -14.24
N GLU A 158 26.96 -14.42 -14.34
CA GLU A 158 27.27 -15.53 -15.26
C GLU A 158 26.97 -15.17 -16.72
N HIS A 159 25.96 -14.32 -16.94
CA HIS A 159 25.51 -13.89 -18.25
C HIS A 159 25.45 -12.36 -18.33
N PRO A 160 26.56 -11.64 -18.58
CA PRO A 160 26.60 -10.18 -18.54
C PRO A 160 25.56 -9.46 -19.42
N TRP A 161 25.16 -10.07 -20.54
CA TRP A 161 24.09 -9.53 -21.41
C TRP A 161 22.72 -9.49 -20.72
N LEU A 162 22.48 -10.32 -19.70
CA LEU A 162 21.23 -10.37 -18.94
C LEU A 162 21.01 -9.08 -18.12
N ALA A 163 22.05 -8.31 -17.82
CA ALA A 163 21.90 -7.03 -17.14
C ALA A 163 21.03 -6.04 -17.94
N ALA A 164 21.11 -6.07 -19.28
CA ALA A 164 20.24 -5.26 -20.15
C ALA A 164 18.78 -5.73 -20.10
N TYR A 165 18.57 -7.06 -20.12
CA TYR A 165 17.25 -7.67 -19.93
C TYR A 165 16.62 -7.27 -18.60
N GLN A 166 17.35 -7.41 -17.49
CA GLN A 166 16.84 -7.11 -16.16
C GLN A 166 16.55 -5.62 -15.99
N ARG A 167 17.43 -4.74 -16.49
CA ARG A 167 17.21 -3.28 -16.46
C ARG A 167 15.95 -2.88 -17.23
N ALA A 168 15.78 -3.38 -18.45
CA ALA A 168 14.60 -3.08 -19.27
C ALA A 168 13.32 -3.69 -18.68
N GLY A 169 13.38 -4.90 -18.13
CA GLY A 169 12.28 -5.53 -17.42
C GLY A 169 11.84 -4.71 -16.20
N ARG A 170 12.80 -4.24 -15.41
CA ARG A 170 12.57 -3.37 -14.24
C ARG A 170 11.93 -2.04 -14.62
N GLU A 171 12.33 -1.44 -15.75
CA GLU A 171 11.70 -0.24 -16.29
C GLU A 171 10.27 -0.51 -16.75
N GLY A 172 10.03 -1.64 -17.41
CA GLY A 172 8.68 -2.08 -17.79
C GLY A 172 7.75 -2.23 -16.59
N LEU A 173 8.25 -2.84 -15.50
CA LEU A 173 7.51 -2.93 -14.24
C LEU A 173 7.24 -1.55 -13.63
N ARG A 174 8.22 -0.65 -13.63
CA ARG A 174 8.07 0.71 -13.10
C ARG A 174 6.96 1.49 -13.79
N GLY A 175 6.74 1.26 -15.09
CA GLY A 175 5.63 1.86 -15.83
C GLY A 175 4.25 1.23 -15.57
N TYR A 176 4.19 0.02 -15.01
CA TYR A 176 2.94 -0.70 -14.74
C TYR A 176 2.51 -0.65 -13.28
N LEU A 177 3.44 -0.87 -12.35
CA LEU A 177 3.16 -1.01 -10.93
C LEU A 177 2.57 0.30 -10.36
N GLY A 178 1.44 0.19 -9.66
CA GLY A 178 0.72 1.33 -9.10
C GLY A 178 0.08 2.27 -10.13
N SER A 179 0.01 1.87 -11.40
CA SER A 179 -0.57 2.68 -12.48
C SER A 179 -2.06 2.38 -12.72
N PRO A 180 -2.79 3.23 -13.45
CA PRO A 180 -4.16 2.95 -13.88
C PRO A 180 -4.31 1.71 -14.78
N ALA A 181 -3.21 1.16 -15.31
CA ALA A 181 -3.23 -0.09 -16.08
C ALA A 181 -3.29 -1.33 -15.17
N GLU A 182 -2.78 -1.21 -13.94
CA GLU A 182 -2.84 -2.27 -12.92
C GLU A 182 -4.08 -2.12 -12.04
N ILE A 183 -4.43 -0.88 -11.71
CA ILE A 183 -5.36 -0.54 -10.65
C ILE A 183 -6.54 0.28 -11.18
N ASP A 184 -7.73 0.02 -10.64
CA ASP A 184 -8.94 0.77 -10.94
C ASP A 184 -9.13 1.96 -9.98
N PHE A 185 -8.24 2.96 -10.08
CA PHE A 185 -8.28 4.15 -9.23
C PHE A 185 -9.54 4.99 -9.42
N GLU A 186 -10.10 5.00 -10.63
CA GLU A 186 -11.31 5.75 -10.96
C GLU A 186 -12.48 5.25 -10.10
N HIS A 187 -12.66 3.93 -10.03
CA HIS A 187 -13.72 3.33 -9.23
C HIS A 187 -13.58 3.65 -7.73
N LEU A 188 -12.37 3.55 -7.17
CA LEU A 188 -12.15 3.90 -5.77
C LEU A 188 -12.35 5.41 -5.52
N SER A 189 -11.97 6.27 -6.47
CA SER A 189 -12.17 7.72 -6.38
C SER A 189 -13.66 8.09 -6.44
N ASP A 190 -14.49 7.37 -7.22
CA ASP A 190 -15.95 7.54 -7.20
C ASP A 190 -16.55 7.17 -5.85
N ILE A 191 -16.10 6.06 -5.24
CA ILE A 191 -16.52 5.65 -3.89
C ILE A 191 -16.18 6.75 -2.88
N VAL A 192 -14.94 7.28 -2.92
CA VAL A 192 -14.50 8.39 -2.07
C VAL A 192 -15.38 9.63 -2.29
N ALA A 193 -15.63 10.02 -3.53
CA ALA A 193 -16.46 11.19 -3.85
C ALA A 193 -17.90 11.04 -3.32
N ARG A 194 -18.52 9.87 -3.52
CA ARG A 194 -19.88 9.59 -3.05
C ARG A 194 -19.96 9.51 -1.53
N PHE A 195 -18.95 8.94 -0.87
CA PHE A 195 -18.84 8.97 0.58
C PHE A 195 -18.80 10.41 1.08
N LYS A 196 -17.92 11.26 0.53
CA LYS A 196 -17.82 12.68 0.93
C LYS A 196 -19.09 13.48 0.64
N ALA A 197 -19.87 13.09 -0.38
CA ALA A 197 -21.18 13.67 -0.67
C ALA A 197 -22.31 13.22 0.28
N GLY A 198 -22.00 12.43 1.32
CA GLY A 198 -22.98 12.03 2.33
C GLY A 198 -23.82 10.79 1.97
N ALA A 199 -23.37 9.95 1.01
CA ALA A 199 -24.08 8.71 0.69
C ALA A 199 -24.28 7.84 1.95
N PRO A 200 -25.52 7.44 2.30
CA PRO A 200 -25.78 6.65 3.51
C PRO A 200 -25.37 5.20 3.35
N ALA A 201 -25.21 4.70 2.12
CA ALA A 201 -24.71 3.38 1.82
C ALA A 201 -23.99 3.35 0.47
N LEU A 202 -23.01 2.46 0.30
CA LEU A 202 -22.28 2.26 -0.95
C LEU A 202 -22.12 0.78 -1.26
N HIS A 203 -22.12 0.44 -2.55
CA HIS A 203 -21.70 -0.88 -3.00
C HIS A 203 -20.18 -0.90 -3.03
N LEU A 204 -19.56 -1.67 -2.14
CA LEU A 204 -18.12 -1.83 -2.06
C LEU A 204 -17.72 -3.17 -2.66
N ARG A 205 -16.69 -3.15 -3.50
CA ARG A 205 -16.19 -4.34 -4.18
C ARG A 205 -15.52 -5.26 -3.16
N ARG A 206 -15.68 -6.57 -3.38
CA ARG A 206 -14.94 -7.63 -2.73
C ARG A 206 -14.24 -8.44 -3.81
N MET A 207 -12.95 -8.69 -3.61
CA MET A 207 -12.17 -9.52 -4.51
C MET A 207 -11.42 -10.58 -3.71
N GLY A 208 -11.77 -11.84 -3.93
CA GLY A 208 -11.02 -12.98 -3.42
C GLY A 208 -9.89 -13.38 -4.36
N ARG A 209 -9.48 -14.65 -4.25
CA ARG A 209 -8.30 -15.18 -4.97
C ARG A 209 -8.67 -15.99 -6.21
N GLY A 210 -9.91 -16.46 -6.30
CA GLY A 210 -10.44 -17.22 -7.42
C GLY A 210 -11.08 -16.34 -8.50
N PRO A 211 -11.20 -16.85 -9.73
CA PRO A 211 -11.79 -16.11 -10.86
C PRO A 211 -13.28 -15.79 -10.69
N ALA A 212 -13.98 -16.47 -9.78
CA ALA A 212 -15.38 -16.21 -9.45
C ALA A 212 -15.55 -15.39 -8.16
N ASP A 213 -14.46 -15.09 -7.44
CA ASP A 213 -14.51 -14.38 -6.16
C ASP A 213 -14.54 -12.86 -6.39
N LEU A 214 -15.58 -12.39 -7.07
CA LEU A 214 -15.79 -10.98 -7.37
C LEU A 214 -17.27 -10.62 -7.15
N TRP A 215 -17.55 -9.84 -6.13
CA TRP A 215 -18.91 -9.39 -5.80
C TRP A 215 -18.91 -7.98 -5.21
N TYR A 216 -20.10 -7.44 -4.98
CA TYR A 216 -20.29 -6.19 -4.26
C TYR A 216 -21.15 -6.44 -3.03
N GLU A 217 -20.81 -5.77 -1.94
CA GLU A 217 -21.61 -5.71 -0.73
C GLU A 217 -22.16 -4.30 -0.57
N LEU A 218 -23.46 -4.19 -0.30
CA LEU A 218 -24.04 -2.92 0.10
C LEU A 218 -23.68 -2.67 1.57
N VAL A 219 -22.82 -1.69 1.80
CA VAL A 219 -22.35 -1.30 3.13
C VAL A 219 -23.11 -0.08 3.60
N ASP A 220 -23.72 -0.19 4.79
CA ASP A 220 -24.32 0.95 5.48
C ASP A 220 -23.21 1.83 6.06
N LEU A 221 -23.26 3.12 5.72
CA LEU A 221 -22.32 4.16 6.11
C LEU A 221 -23.01 5.23 6.97
N THR A 222 -24.22 4.94 7.46
CA THR A 222 -24.92 5.78 8.43
C THR A 222 -24.10 5.85 9.72
N GLY A 223 -23.75 7.06 10.14
CA GLY A 223 -22.88 7.27 11.29
C GLY A 223 -21.39 6.98 11.03
N VAL A 224 -20.98 6.77 9.77
CA VAL A 224 -19.55 6.76 9.39
C VAL A 224 -19.15 8.18 8.98
N ASP A 225 -18.20 8.72 9.73
CA ASP A 225 -17.65 10.07 9.53
C ASP A 225 -16.30 10.02 8.80
N VAL A 226 -15.49 8.99 9.05
CA VAL A 226 -14.16 8.83 8.46
C VAL A 226 -14.06 7.52 7.67
N LEU A 227 -13.73 7.63 6.38
CA LEU A 227 -13.34 6.48 5.57
C LEU A 227 -11.82 6.31 5.64
N VAL A 228 -11.36 5.19 6.20
CA VAL A 228 -9.94 4.85 6.32
C VAL A 228 -9.58 3.86 5.22
N VAL A 229 -8.87 4.33 4.20
CA VAL A 229 -8.38 3.51 3.08
C VAL A 229 -7.01 2.96 3.44
N GLU A 230 -6.91 1.67 3.76
CA GLU A 230 -5.63 1.01 4.00
C GLU A 230 -5.13 0.42 2.68
N TRP A 231 -3.96 0.88 2.22
CA TRP A 231 -3.43 0.43 0.94
C TRP A 231 -2.01 0.87 0.65
N THR A 232 -1.26 0.07 -0.12
CA THR A 232 0.06 0.48 -0.65
C THR A 232 -0.07 1.75 -1.50
N HIS A 233 -1.09 1.86 -2.35
CA HIS A 233 -1.24 2.98 -3.28
C HIS A 233 -2.09 4.14 -2.73
N GLY A 234 -2.32 4.20 -1.41
CA GLY A 234 -3.15 5.23 -0.77
C GLY A 234 -2.64 6.67 -0.92
N ASN A 235 -1.38 6.85 -1.32
CA ASN A 235 -0.75 8.15 -1.60
C ASN A 235 -0.40 8.33 -3.09
N SER A 236 -1.04 7.54 -3.96
CA SER A 236 -0.93 7.66 -5.42
C SER A 236 -1.57 8.96 -5.91
N GLU A 237 -0.99 9.60 -6.93
CA GLU A 237 -1.64 10.75 -7.60
C GLU A 237 -2.92 10.39 -8.35
N HIS A 238 -3.13 9.11 -8.63
CA HIS A 238 -4.32 8.65 -9.32
C HIS A 238 -5.52 8.47 -8.38
N LEU A 239 -5.29 8.38 -7.06
CA LEU A 239 -6.36 8.30 -6.08
C LEU A 239 -6.82 9.72 -5.69
N VAL A 240 -8.03 10.10 -6.08
CA VAL A 240 -8.56 11.45 -5.87
C VAL A 240 -9.51 11.48 -4.66
N GLY A 241 -9.42 12.55 -3.87
CA GLY A 241 -10.37 12.85 -2.80
C GLY A 241 -9.93 12.48 -1.39
N VAL A 242 -8.75 11.86 -1.23
CA VAL A 242 -8.11 11.64 0.08
C VAL A 242 -7.79 12.99 0.73
N ASP A 243 -8.19 13.17 1.99
CA ASP A 243 -7.95 14.39 2.76
C ASP A 243 -6.64 14.32 3.55
N VAL A 244 -6.35 13.16 4.17
CA VAL A 244 -5.15 12.96 4.99
C VAL A 244 -4.42 11.69 4.55
N PRO A 245 -3.45 11.78 3.63
CA PRO A 245 -2.55 10.67 3.31
C PRO A 245 -1.50 10.49 4.41
N VAL A 246 -1.47 9.31 5.01
CA VAL A 246 -0.53 8.88 6.05
C VAL A 246 0.42 7.85 5.46
N LEU A 247 1.72 8.15 5.46
CA LEU A 247 2.77 7.21 5.08
C LEU A 247 3.41 6.60 6.33
N LEU A 248 3.22 5.29 6.48
CA LEU A 248 3.96 4.47 7.43
C LEU A 248 5.32 4.14 6.83
N HIS A 249 6.37 4.77 7.34
CA HIS A 249 7.74 4.48 6.97
C HIS A 249 8.22 3.15 7.58
N SER A 250 9.00 2.39 6.82
CA SER A 250 9.80 1.26 7.28
C SER A 250 11.27 1.49 6.92
N THR A 251 12.18 0.98 7.73
CA THR A 251 13.62 0.99 7.40
C THR A 251 13.96 -0.15 6.43
N PRO A 252 15.07 -0.05 5.67
CA PRO A 252 15.57 -1.16 4.86
C PRO A 252 15.78 -2.44 5.68
N GLU A 253 16.30 -2.33 6.90
CA GLU A 253 16.55 -3.46 7.81
C GLU A 253 15.24 -4.12 8.24
N ALA A 254 14.24 -3.33 8.63
CA ALA A 254 12.93 -3.84 8.99
C ALA A 254 12.26 -4.52 7.78
N THR A 255 12.41 -3.93 6.58
CA THR A 255 11.91 -4.52 5.33
C THR A 255 12.60 -5.87 5.04
N LEU A 256 13.90 -5.98 5.28
CA LEU A 256 14.67 -7.22 5.13
C LEU A 256 14.29 -8.27 6.19
N GLU A 257 14.10 -7.88 7.45
CA GLU A 257 13.65 -8.78 8.51
C GLU A 257 12.25 -9.32 8.25
N HIS A 258 11.33 -8.48 7.76
CA HIS A 258 10.02 -8.92 7.29
C HIS A 258 10.14 -9.90 6.12
N ARG A 259 10.99 -9.63 5.12
CA ARG A 259 11.25 -10.58 4.01
C ARG A 259 11.78 -11.92 4.55
N ARG A 260 12.74 -11.90 5.49
CA ARG A 260 13.30 -13.10 6.14
C ARG A 260 12.25 -13.86 6.95
N ALA A 261 11.37 -13.17 7.67
CA ALA A 261 10.28 -13.79 8.40
C ALA A 261 9.28 -14.48 7.46
N ARG A 262 8.89 -13.81 6.36
CA ARG A 262 8.02 -14.41 5.34
C ARG A 262 8.64 -15.64 4.67
N ALA A 263 9.94 -15.61 4.37
CA ALA A 263 10.65 -16.75 3.81
C ALA A 263 10.79 -17.94 4.77
N ARG A 264 10.60 -17.74 6.09
CA ARG A 264 10.53 -18.83 7.08
C ARG A 264 9.13 -19.44 7.17
N ASP A 265 8.09 -18.62 7.05
CA ASP A 265 6.68 -19.02 7.23
C ASP A 265 5.98 -19.41 5.91
N ARG A 266 6.57 -19.07 4.75
CA ARG A 266 6.10 -19.37 3.37
C ARG A 266 7.30 -19.69 2.47
N ALA A 267 7.05 -20.11 1.22
CA ALA A 267 8.13 -20.27 0.23
C ALA A 267 8.92 -18.95 0.10
N PRO A 268 10.27 -19.01 -0.03
CA PRO A 268 11.10 -17.81 -0.14
C PRO A 268 10.66 -16.94 -1.32
N ASP A 269 10.69 -15.61 -1.13
CA ASP A 269 10.37 -14.64 -2.18
C ASP A 269 11.27 -14.92 -3.41
N SER A 270 10.66 -15.12 -4.58
CA SER A 270 11.42 -15.34 -5.82
C SER A 270 12.28 -14.11 -6.16
N PRO A 271 13.34 -14.23 -6.97
CA PRO A 271 14.10 -13.07 -7.45
C PRO A 271 13.20 -12.04 -8.13
N PHE A 272 12.18 -12.50 -8.87
CA PHE A 272 11.19 -11.64 -9.50
C PHE A 272 10.31 -10.90 -8.48
N THR A 273 9.77 -11.59 -7.48
CA THR A 273 8.99 -10.99 -6.40
C THR A 273 9.80 -9.94 -5.65
N THR A 274 11.08 -10.22 -5.39
CA THR A 274 12.01 -9.27 -4.76
C THR A 274 12.14 -7.99 -5.58
N MET A 275 12.33 -8.11 -6.90
CA MET A 275 12.38 -6.96 -7.81
C MET A 275 11.08 -6.15 -7.80
N VAL A 276 9.91 -6.81 -7.82
CA VAL A 276 8.61 -6.12 -7.75
C VAL A 276 8.51 -5.29 -6.47
N LEU A 277 8.85 -5.89 -5.31
CA LEU A 277 8.80 -5.21 -4.02
C LEU A 277 9.77 -4.02 -3.94
N GLU A 278 10.95 -4.12 -4.55
CA GLU A 278 11.89 -3.01 -4.64
C GLU A 278 11.35 -1.87 -5.51
N VAL A 279 10.75 -2.18 -6.65
CA VAL A 279 10.14 -1.16 -7.53
C VAL A 279 8.95 -0.50 -6.82
N GLU A 280 8.08 -1.27 -6.15
CA GLU A 280 6.97 -0.72 -5.35
C GLU A 280 7.48 0.22 -4.24
N GLN A 281 8.57 -0.17 -3.56
CA GLN A 281 9.20 0.66 -2.53
C GLN A 281 9.76 1.97 -3.11
N GLU A 282 10.47 1.92 -4.24
CA GLU A 282 10.95 3.13 -4.93
C GLU A 282 9.80 4.07 -5.33
N LEU A 283 8.68 3.51 -5.79
CA LEU A 283 7.49 4.30 -6.17
C LEU A 283 6.84 4.94 -4.95
N LEU A 284 6.73 4.24 -3.82
CA LEU A 284 6.25 4.80 -2.55
C LEU A 284 7.11 5.97 -2.08
N GLU A 285 8.43 5.81 -2.10
CA GLU A 285 9.39 6.83 -1.69
C GLU A 285 9.28 8.10 -2.53
N ARG A 286 9.13 7.95 -3.86
CA ARG A 286 8.89 9.08 -4.78
C ARG A 286 7.61 9.86 -4.45
N ARG A 287 6.61 9.19 -3.87
CA ARG A 287 5.34 9.82 -3.51
C ARG A 287 5.30 10.36 -2.08
N ALA A 288 6.31 10.11 -1.25
CA ALA A 288 6.30 10.52 0.15
C ALA A 288 6.11 12.03 0.37
N ALA A 289 6.53 12.87 -0.57
CA ALA A 289 6.30 14.33 -0.52
C ALA A 289 4.81 14.72 -0.54
N ALA A 290 3.92 13.84 -1.02
CA ALA A 290 2.47 14.06 -1.01
C ALA A 290 1.79 13.64 0.30
N ALA A 291 2.48 12.91 1.19
CA ALA A 291 1.92 12.48 2.46
C ALA A 291 1.75 13.67 3.40
N ARG A 292 0.62 13.73 4.12
CA ARG A 292 0.39 14.76 5.15
C ARG A 292 1.07 14.41 6.46
N ILE A 293 1.14 13.12 6.77
CA ILE A 293 1.82 12.57 7.93
C ILE A 293 2.76 11.48 7.43
N ILE A 294 4.04 11.57 7.80
CA ILE A 294 5.00 10.48 7.65
C ILE A 294 5.36 10.02 9.06
N MET A 295 5.26 8.73 9.32
CA MET A 295 5.45 8.18 10.66
C MET A 295 6.47 7.05 10.69
N THR A 296 7.42 7.10 11.62
CA THR A 296 8.40 6.02 11.88
C THR A 296 7.73 4.79 12.50
N PRO A 297 8.40 3.63 12.53
CA PRO A 297 7.93 2.47 13.29
C PRO A 297 7.66 2.77 14.77
N ASP A 298 8.45 3.66 15.38
CA ASP A 298 8.34 4.05 16.80
C ASP A 298 7.25 5.09 17.09
N GLY A 299 6.50 5.52 16.07
CA GLY A 299 5.38 6.47 16.22
C GLY A 299 5.78 7.94 16.15
N GLU A 300 7.00 8.26 15.72
CA GLU A 300 7.45 9.65 15.56
C GLU A 300 7.02 10.23 14.21
N ARG A 301 6.62 11.50 14.19
CA ARG A 301 6.36 12.24 12.94
C ARG A 301 7.68 12.63 12.29
N LEU A 302 7.88 12.23 11.04
CA LEU A 302 8.99 12.71 10.22
C LEU A 302 8.58 13.96 9.44
N SER A 303 9.48 14.94 9.37
CA SER A 303 9.40 15.98 8.34
C SER A 303 9.79 15.39 6.98
N HIS A 304 9.32 16.00 5.89
CA HIS A 304 9.71 15.60 4.55
C HIS A 304 11.23 15.70 4.33
N GLU A 305 11.88 16.73 4.89
CA GLU A 305 13.33 16.90 4.84
C GLU A 305 14.03 15.74 5.54
N ARG A 306 13.62 15.41 6.76
CA ARG A 306 14.22 14.31 7.52
C ARG A 306 14.00 12.96 6.83
N TYR A 307 12.83 12.76 6.26
CA TYR A 307 12.55 11.55 5.46
C TYR A 307 13.45 11.48 4.23
N ALA A 308 13.64 12.57 3.49
CA ALA A 308 14.53 12.61 2.34
C ALA A 308 16.00 12.35 2.72
N GLU A 309 16.47 12.87 3.87
CA GLU A 309 17.79 12.55 4.42
C GLU A 309 17.97 11.07 4.72
N LEU A 310 16.96 10.42 5.31
CA LEU A 310 16.99 8.98 5.60
C LEU A 310 17.11 8.15 4.31
N LEU A 311 16.37 8.52 3.27
CA LEU A 311 16.46 7.87 1.96
C LEU A 311 17.84 8.08 1.31
N ALA A 312 18.39 9.29 1.39
CA ALA A 312 19.72 9.59 0.85
C ALA A 312 20.85 8.89 1.62
N GLY A 313 20.70 8.71 2.93
CA GLY A 313 21.66 8.04 3.81
C GLY A 313 21.65 6.52 3.73
N GLY A 314 20.51 5.90 3.38
CA GLY A 314 20.36 4.45 3.21
C GLY A 314 20.88 3.87 1.89
N GLY A 315 21.28 4.73 0.93
CA GLY A 315 21.64 4.35 -0.44
C GLY A 315 23.15 4.33 -0.77
N ARG A 316 24.05 4.26 0.22
CA ARG A 316 25.50 4.10 -0.01
C ARG A 316 26.10 3.05 0.92
N GLY A 317 25.78 1.80 0.66
CA GLY A 317 26.43 0.61 1.24
C GLY A 317 26.54 -0.46 0.19
#